data_AF-X1FYN2-F1
#
_entry.id   AF-X1FYN2-F1
#
_cell.length_a   1.000
_cell.length_b   1.000
_cell.length_c   1.000
_cell.angle_alpha   90.00
_cell.angle_beta   90.00
_cell.angle_gamma   90.00
#
_symmetry.space_group_name_H-M   'P 1'
#
loop_
_entity.id
_entity.type
_entity.pdbx_description
1 polymer ?
#
loop_
_entity_poly.entity_id
_entity_poly.type
_entity_poly.pdbx_seq_one_letter_code
_entity_poly.pdbx_strand_id
1 'polypeptide(L)'
;TDYEEFYHETYFLDAANADTDNDSMPDGWEINYGFDPTNADDGTADADGDGLRNFEEIEGYYDANHNGIEDAGEQTVITDPLDADCDNDGLKDRMEIVIFGTDPHDTDTDNDGYTDFEEFNAGTDPLDPTSHPGGGGWFFP
;
A
#
# COMPACT_ATOMS: atom_id res chain seq x y z
N THR A 1 -22.88 -29.87 10.17
CA THR A 1 -21.79 -29.04 10.69
C THR A 1 -21.02 -28.59 9.47
N ASP A 2 -21.58 -27.60 8.79
CA ASP A 2 -20.84 -26.89 7.75
C ASP A 2 -19.79 -26.00 8.43
N TYR A 3 -18.84 -25.51 7.65
CA TYR A 3 -17.70 -24.74 8.16
C TYR A 3 -18.13 -23.47 8.91
N GLU A 4 -19.29 -22.91 8.54
CA GLU A 4 -19.89 -21.70 9.13
C GLU A 4 -20.28 -21.87 10.61
N GLU A 5 -20.71 -23.07 11.01
CA GLU A 5 -21.20 -23.33 12.37
C GLU A 5 -20.08 -23.41 13.42
N PHE A 6 -18.83 -23.67 13.02
CA PHE A 6 -17.70 -23.79 13.96
C PHE A 6 -17.14 -22.42 14.40
N TYR A 7 -17.16 -21.42 13.51
CA TYR A 7 -16.61 -20.10 13.79
C TYR A 7 -17.48 -19.29 14.75
N HIS A 8 -18.81 -19.40 14.63
CA HIS A 8 -19.76 -18.66 15.47
C HIS A 8 -19.78 -19.09 16.96
N GLU A 9 -19.21 -20.26 17.30
CA GLU A 9 -19.08 -20.75 18.69
C GLU A 9 -17.69 -20.47 19.30
N THR A 10 -16.68 -20.10 18.50
CA THR A 10 -15.30 -19.87 18.97
C THR A 10 -14.84 -18.42 18.87
N TYR A 11 -15.36 -17.67 17.90
CA TYR A 11 -15.14 -16.25 17.74
C TYR A 11 -16.50 -15.58 17.86
N PHE A 12 -16.64 -14.59 18.74
CA PHE A 12 -17.90 -13.87 18.97
C PHE A 12 -18.22 -12.92 17.80
N LEU A 13 -18.08 -13.39 16.57
CA LEU A 13 -18.39 -12.67 15.34
C LEU A 13 -19.89 -12.43 15.31
N ASP A 14 -20.29 -11.17 15.24
CA ASP A 14 -21.68 -10.84 15.05
C ASP A 14 -21.99 -10.93 13.57
N ALA A 15 -22.75 -11.93 13.12
CA ALA A 15 -23.16 -12.01 11.70
C ALA A 15 -23.93 -10.77 11.19
N ALA A 16 -24.38 -9.88 12.08
CA ALA A 16 -24.97 -8.59 11.74
C ALA A 16 -23.99 -7.41 11.72
N ASN A 17 -22.74 -7.60 12.18
CA ASN A 17 -21.66 -6.62 12.12
C ASN A 17 -20.50 -7.16 11.27
N ALA A 18 -20.14 -6.46 10.20
CA ALA A 18 -19.08 -6.91 9.30
C ALA A 18 -17.65 -6.54 9.78
N ASP A 19 -17.55 -5.80 10.89
CA ASP A 19 -16.32 -5.31 11.55
C ASP A 19 -16.57 -5.39 13.07
N THR A 20 -16.24 -6.55 13.65
CA THR A 20 -16.68 -6.97 14.99
C THR A 20 -16.04 -6.13 16.09
N ASP A 21 -14.80 -5.68 15.92
CA ASP A 21 -14.08 -4.87 16.91
C ASP A 21 -13.98 -3.38 16.58
N ASN A 22 -14.46 -2.96 15.40
CA ASN A 22 -14.58 -1.58 14.92
C ASN A 22 -13.23 -0.90 14.67
N ASP A 23 -12.31 -1.61 14.04
CA ASP A 23 -10.97 -1.12 13.74
C ASP A 23 -10.74 -0.79 12.25
N SER A 24 -11.82 -0.73 11.49
CA SER A 24 -11.87 -0.52 10.04
C SER A 24 -11.43 -1.73 9.20
N MET A 25 -11.04 -2.86 9.79
CA MET A 25 -10.83 -4.11 9.07
C MET A 25 -12.09 -4.98 9.12
N PRO A 26 -12.62 -5.46 7.98
CA PRO A 26 -13.79 -6.34 8.00
C PRO A 26 -13.44 -7.77 8.46
N ASP A 27 -14.28 -8.40 9.29
CA ASP A 27 -14.07 -9.76 9.84
C ASP A 27 -13.64 -10.79 8.78
N GLY A 28 -14.33 -10.77 7.63
CA GLY A 28 -14.05 -11.71 6.54
C GLY A 28 -12.73 -11.45 5.82
N TRP A 29 -12.27 -10.19 5.82
CA TRP A 29 -10.95 -9.81 5.33
C TRP A 29 -9.88 -10.23 6.33
N GLU A 30 -10.07 -9.93 7.62
CA GLU A 30 -9.13 -10.27 8.68
C GLU A 30 -8.84 -11.77 8.74
N ILE A 31 -9.88 -12.61 8.66
CA ILE A 31 -9.73 -14.08 8.63
C ILE A 31 -8.90 -14.53 7.42
N ASN A 32 -9.06 -13.88 6.26
CA ASN A 32 -8.33 -14.25 5.05
C ASN A 32 -6.84 -13.88 5.13
N TYR A 33 -6.52 -12.77 5.77
CA TYR A 33 -5.14 -12.27 5.94
C TYR A 33 -4.49 -12.72 7.25
N GLY A 34 -5.24 -13.37 8.15
CA GLY A 34 -4.73 -13.93 9.41
C GLY A 34 -4.71 -12.94 10.58
N PHE A 35 -5.47 -11.85 10.49
CA PHE A 35 -5.76 -10.92 11.58
C PHE A 35 -6.87 -11.46 12.51
N ASP A 36 -7.05 -10.85 13.68
CA ASP A 36 -8.01 -11.28 14.70
C ASP A 36 -9.21 -10.31 14.76
N PRO A 37 -10.39 -10.70 14.25
CA PRO A 37 -11.61 -9.86 14.20
C PRO A 37 -12.18 -9.38 15.53
N THR A 38 -11.50 -9.69 16.63
CA THR A 38 -11.90 -9.31 17.97
C THR A 38 -10.84 -8.46 18.67
N ASN A 39 -9.77 -8.09 17.96
CA ASN A 39 -8.60 -7.39 18.45
C ASN A 39 -8.31 -6.10 17.63
N ALA A 40 -9.05 -5.04 17.92
CA ALA A 40 -8.88 -3.73 17.27
C ALA A 40 -7.48 -3.08 17.31
N ASP A 41 -6.54 -3.64 18.08
CA ASP A 41 -5.15 -3.19 18.07
C ASP A 41 -4.43 -3.58 16.77
N ASP A 42 -4.86 -4.65 16.08
CA ASP A 42 -4.20 -5.09 14.85
C ASP A 42 -4.55 -4.23 13.63
N GLY A 43 -5.73 -3.62 13.52
CA GLY A 43 -5.99 -2.63 12.47
C GLY A 43 -5.02 -1.46 12.51
N THR A 44 -4.63 -1.02 13.70
CA THR A 44 -3.65 0.07 13.89
C THR A 44 -2.20 -0.39 13.94
N ALA A 45 -1.94 -1.69 13.87
CA ALA A 45 -0.60 -2.23 13.80
C ALA A 45 -0.01 -2.03 12.38
N ASP A 46 1.32 -2.15 12.32
CA ASP A 46 2.16 -2.07 11.11
C ASP A 46 2.76 -3.48 10.97
N ALA A 47 2.04 -4.37 10.29
CA ALA A 47 2.33 -5.81 10.33
C ALA A 47 3.58 -6.20 9.53
N ASP A 48 3.86 -5.50 8.45
CA ASP A 48 5.03 -5.70 7.58
C ASP A 48 6.21 -4.76 7.90
N GLY A 49 5.98 -3.70 8.68
CA GLY A 49 7.01 -2.76 9.12
C GLY A 49 7.36 -1.72 8.07
N ASP A 50 6.49 -1.44 7.11
CA ASP A 50 6.68 -0.41 6.09
C ASP A 50 6.35 1.01 6.62
N GLY A 51 5.54 1.07 7.68
CA GLY A 51 5.10 2.25 8.41
C GLY A 51 3.75 2.82 7.96
N LEU A 52 2.98 2.06 7.18
CA LEU A 52 1.53 2.12 7.06
C LEU A 52 0.89 1.28 8.17
N ARG A 53 -0.37 1.56 8.48
CA ARG A 53 -1.16 0.70 9.37
C ARG A 53 -2.02 -0.22 8.52
N ASN A 54 -2.30 -1.41 9.02
CA ASN A 54 -3.06 -2.41 8.27
C ASN A 54 -4.40 -1.88 7.72
N PHE A 55 -5.13 -1.07 8.50
CA PHE A 55 -6.37 -0.47 8.01
C PHE A 55 -6.15 0.59 6.91
N GLU A 56 -5.03 1.33 6.93
CA GLU A 56 -4.70 2.36 5.93
C GLU A 56 -4.47 1.73 4.56
N GLU A 57 -3.87 0.54 4.55
CA GLU A 57 -3.54 -0.19 3.34
C GLU A 57 -4.78 -0.73 2.64
N ILE A 58 -5.80 -1.17 3.40
CA ILE A 58 -7.06 -1.67 2.83
C ILE A 58 -8.06 -0.56 2.45
N GLU A 59 -8.05 0.58 3.16
CA GLU A 59 -8.89 1.73 2.81
C GLU A 59 -8.33 2.47 1.58
N GLY A 60 -7.01 2.44 1.45
CA GLY A 60 -6.23 2.99 0.36
C GLY A 60 -6.10 4.52 0.37
N TYR A 61 -5.16 5.02 -0.44
CA TYR A 61 -4.88 6.44 -0.60
C TYR A 61 -5.53 7.00 -1.86
N TYR A 62 -6.21 8.14 -1.74
CA TYR A 62 -7.05 8.71 -2.82
C TYR A 62 -6.35 9.77 -3.68
N ASP A 63 -5.18 10.28 -3.28
CA ASP A 63 -4.45 11.36 -3.99
C ASP A 63 -3.13 10.83 -4.58
N ALA A 64 -3.22 9.88 -5.51
CA ALA A 64 -2.05 9.19 -6.06
C ALA A 64 -1.01 10.14 -6.69
N ASN A 65 -1.44 11.27 -7.26
CA ASN A 65 -0.54 12.25 -7.89
C ASN A 65 -0.09 13.37 -6.92
N HIS A 66 -0.51 13.31 -5.65
CA HIS A 66 -0.16 14.24 -4.59
C HIS A 66 -0.39 15.72 -4.90
N ASN A 67 -1.38 16.03 -5.74
CA ASN A 67 -1.69 17.41 -6.10
C ASN A 67 -2.57 18.11 -5.04
N GLY A 68 -3.08 17.36 -4.06
CA GLY A 68 -3.94 17.85 -2.98
C GLY A 68 -5.41 18.01 -3.38
N ILE A 69 -5.84 17.42 -4.49
CA ILE A 69 -7.20 17.46 -5.02
C ILE A 69 -7.59 16.03 -5.42
N GLU A 70 -8.45 15.41 -4.61
CA GLU A 70 -9.14 14.17 -5.01
C GLU A 70 -9.90 14.39 -6.33
N ASP A 71 -9.38 13.85 -7.43
CA ASP A 71 -9.94 14.02 -8.77
C ASP A 71 -10.39 12.69 -9.40
N ALA A 72 -11.22 12.79 -10.45
CA ALA A 72 -11.87 11.62 -11.06
C ALA A 72 -10.88 10.70 -11.82
N GLY A 73 -9.60 11.06 -11.92
CA GLY A 73 -8.55 10.28 -12.56
C GLY A 73 -7.63 9.56 -11.57
N GLU A 74 -7.69 9.89 -10.28
CA GLU A 74 -6.88 9.26 -9.25
C GLU A 74 -7.41 7.86 -8.91
N GLN A 75 -6.50 6.89 -8.86
CA GLN A 75 -6.80 5.54 -8.44
C GLN A 75 -6.57 5.43 -6.94
N THR A 76 -7.51 4.78 -6.24
CA THR A 76 -7.28 4.36 -4.86
C THR A 76 -6.12 3.37 -4.86
N VAL A 77 -5.01 3.76 -4.24
CA VAL A 77 -3.84 2.89 -4.07
C VAL A 77 -4.09 2.04 -2.82
N ILE A 78 -4.17 0.72 -3.00
CA ILE A 78 -4.33 -0.28 -1.93
C ILE A 78 -3.08 -1.14 -1.96
N THR A 79 -2.46 -1.37 -0.80
CA THR A 79 -1.26 -2.21 -0.65
C THR A 79 -1.59 -3.48 0.13
N ASP A 80 -0.64 -4.43 0.19
CA ASP A 80 -0.79 -5.64 1.01
C ASP A 80 -0.17 -5.40 2.40
N PRO A 81 -0.96 -5.43 3.49
CA PRO A 81 -0.46 -5.16 4.85
C PRO A 81 0.51 -6.21 5.39
N LEU A 82 0.84 -7.22 4.60
CA LEU A 82 1.85 -8.22 4.90
C LEU A 82 3.07 -8.14 3.97
N ASP A 83 3.13 -7.15 3.06
CA ASP A 83 4.19 -6.98 2.08
C ASP A 83 4.66 -5.51 1.97
N ALA A 84 5.82 -5.22 2.58
CA ALA A 84 6.33 -3.87 2.76
C ALA A 84 6.87 -3.18 1.48
N ASP A 85 6.83 -3.85 0.34
CA ASP A 85 7.43 -3.49 -0.96
C ASP A 85 6.71 -4.31 -2.06
N CYS A 86 5.50 -3.87 -2.42
CA CYS A 86 4.53 -4.61 -3.24
C CYS A 86 5.08 -4.96 -4.63
N ASP A 87 5.87 -4.09 -5.25
CA ASP A 87 6.47 -4.32 -6.57
C ASP A 87 7.89 -4.89 -6.53
N ASN A 88 8.50 -4.94 -5.34
CA ASN A 88 9.83 -5.48 -5.05
C ASN A 88 10.97 -4.72 -5.74
N ASP A 89 10.83 -3.41 -5.94
CA ASP A 89 11.89 -2.55 -6.50
C ASP A 89 12.92 -2.10 -5.43
N GLY A 90 12.58 -2.22 -4.15
CA GLY A 90 13.40 -1.86 -2.99
C GLY A 90 12.99 -0.57 -2.29
N LEU A 91 11.99 0.15 -2.81
CA LEU A 91 11.28 1.24 -2.17
C LEU A 91 10.09 0.66 -1.41
N LYS A 92 9.81 1.21 -0.23
CA LYS A 92 8.68 0.72 0.58
C LYS A 92 7.40 1.39 0.13
N ASP A 93 6.28 0.68 0.19
CA ASP A 93 4.94 1.18 -0.14
C ASP A 93 4.65 2.55 0.51
N ARG A 94 4.88 2.69 1.82
CA ARG A 94 4.76 3.98 2.52
C ARG A 94 5.60 5.10 1.91
N MET A 95 6.83 4.79 1.48
CA MET A 95 7.74 5.78 0.89
C MET A 95 7.22 6.21 -0.48
N GLU A 96 6.81 5.26 -1.30
CA GLU A 96 6.24 5.50 -2.61
C GLU A 96 5.00 6.37 -2.51
N ILE A 97 4.04 5.95 -1.71
CA ILE A 97 2.80 6.67 -1.48
C ILE A 97 3.09 8.03 -0.85
N VAL A 98 3.67 8.09 0.35
CA VAL A 98 3.64 9.34 1.15
C VAL A 98 4.72 10.34 0.75
N ILE A 99 5.82 9.89 0.13
CA ILE A 99 7.02 10.72 -0.09
C ILE A 99 7.26 11.00 -1.57
N PHE A 100 7.20 9.99 -2.44
CA PHE A 100 7.57 10.13 -3.85
C PHE A 100 6.38 10.33 -4.78
N GLY A 101 5.21 9.80 -4.44
CA GLY A 101 4.04 9.76 -5.29
C GLY A 101 4.15 8.78 -6.45
N THR A 102 4.96 7.72 -6.29
CA THR A 102 5.09 6.61 -7.24
C THR A 102 4.00 5.56 -7.01
N ASP A 103 3.83 4.64 -7.97
CA ASP A 103 2.87 3.54 -7.86
C ASP A 103 3.54 2.31 -7.20
N PRO A 104 3.15 1.89 -5.98
CA PRO A 104 3.76 0.74 -5.29
C PRO A 104 3.54 -0.62 -5.98
N HIS A 105 2.88 -0.65 -7.13
CA HIS A 105 2.71 -1.84 -7.96
C HIS A 105 3.47 -1.76 -9.30
N ASP A 106 4.24 -0.69 -9.53
CA ASP A 106 4.98 -0.46 -10.76
C ASP A 106 6.42 -0.01 -10.47
N THR A 107 7.36 -0.94 -10.68
CA THR A 107 8.78 -0.73 -10.39
C THR A 107 9.40 0.47 -11.13
N ASP A 108 8.76 0.99 -12.19
CA ASP A 108 9.23 2.10 -13.02
C ASP A 108 8.02 2.98 -13.38
N THR A 109 7.62 3.84 -12.44
CA THR A 109 6.34 4.57 -12.51
C THR A 109 6.24 5.44 -13.78
N ASP A 110 7.34 6.08 -14.18
CA ASP A 110 7.34 6.97 -15.35
C ASP A 110 7.71 6.28 -16.68
N ASN A 111 8.07 5.00 -16.61
CA ASN A 111 8.35 4.10 -17.73
C ASN A 111 9.54 4.54 -18.59
N ASP A 112 10.59 5.07 -17.98
CA ASP A 112 11.81 5.51 -18.67
C ASP A 112 12.93 4.45 -18.73
N GLY A 113 12.76 3.37 -17.97
CA GLY A 113 13.65 2.22 -17.91
C GLY A 113 14.57 2.17 -16.69
N TYR A 114 14.40 3.05 -15.71
CA TYR A 114 15.03 2.96 -14.38
C TYR A 114 13.97 2.74 -13.32
N THR A 115 14.30 1.97 -12.27
CA THR A 115 13.31 1.75 -11.20
C THR A 115 13.18 2.96 -10.29
N ASP A 116 12.03 3.14 -9.64
CA ASP A 116 11.79 4.25 -8.71
C ASP A 116 12.85 4.28 -7.59
N PHE A 117 13.28 3.12 -7.11
CA PHE A 117 14.40 2.96 -6.19
C PHE A 117 15.76 3.35 -6.78
N GLU A 118 16.05 3.04 -8.05
CA GLU A 118 17.28 3.46 -8.73
C GLU A 118 17.35 4.99 -8.84
N GLU A 119 16.22 5.61 -9.16
CA GLU A 119 16.05 7.05 -9.28
C GLU A 119 16.16 7.76 -7.93
N PHE A 120 15.52 7.23 -6.90
CA PHE A 120 15.67 7.68 -5.52
C PHE A 120 17.15 7.67 -5.10
N ASN A 121 17.88 6.60 -5.38
CA ASN A 121 19.30 6.50 -5.05
C ASN A 121 20.18 7.47 -5.87
N ALA A 122 19.77 7.81 -7.09
CA ALA A 122 20.44 8.78 -7.95
C ALA A 122 20.06 10.24 -7.62
N GLY A 123 18.97 10.46 -6.88
CA GLY A 123 18.41 11.78 -6.60
C GLY A 123 17.75 12.41 -7.83
N THR A 124 17.19 11.58 -8.72
CA THR A 124 16.37 12.00 -9.86
C THR A 124 14.87 11.93 -9.51
N ASP A 125 13.99 12.16 -10.48
CA ASP A 125 12.56 12.36 -10.22
C ASP A 125 11.80 11.19 -10.86
N PRO A 126 11.29 10.22 -10.08
CA PRO A 126 10.67 8.98 -10.58
C PRO A 126 9.30 9.19 -11.26
N LEU A 127 8.88 10.45 -11.40
CA LEU A 127 7.65 10.84 -12.08
C LEU A 127 7.93 11.65 -13.37
N ASP A 128 9.20 11.86 -13.72
CA ASP A 128 9.61 12.59 -14.91
C ASP A 128 10.55 11.73 -15.76
N PRO A 129 10.07 11.18 -16.89
CA PRO A 129 10.83 10.24 -17.72
C PRO A 129 12.00 10.88 -18.48
N THR A 130 12.28 12.16 -18.21
CA THR A 130 13.45 12.90 -18.67
C THR A 130 14.48 13.16 -17.58
N SER A 131 14.14 12.89 -16.33
CA SER A 131 14.94 13.07 -15.13
C SER A 131 15.43 11.73 -14.64
N HIS A 132 16.55 11.25 -15.17
CA HIS A 132 16.98 9.87 -14.93
C HIS A 132 18.47 9.72 -14.62
N PRO A 133 18.90 8.60 -13.99
CA PRO A 133 20.29 8.34 -13.70
C PRO A 133 21.18 8.49 -14.95
N GLY A 134 22.28 9.23 -14.82
CA GLY A 134 23.22 9.42 -15.93
C GLY A 134 22.75 10.35 -17.05
N GLY A 135 21.58 11.01 -16.93
CA GLY A 135 21.03 12.01 -17.87
C GLY A 135 21.81 13.33 -17.96
N GLY A 136 23.02 13.40 -17.37
CA GLY A 136 23.97 14.49 -17.59
C GLY A 136 24.36 14.56 -19.07
N GLY A 137 23.74 15.50 -19.79
CA GLY A 137 23.73 15.61 -21.24
C GLY A 137 25.06 15.33 -21.93
N TRP A 138 24.95 14.72 -23.11
CA TRP A 138 26.02 14.52 -24.09
C TRP A 138 26.64 15.86 -24.52
N PHE A 139 27.50 16.46 -23.67
CA PHE A 139 28.46 17.46 -24.07
C PHE A 139 29.65 16.74 -24.70
N PHE A 140 29.71 16.74 -26.03
CA PHE A 140 30.98 16.55 -26.74
C PHE A 140 31.64 17.92 -26.97
N PRO A 141 32.97 18.03 -26.76
CA PRO A 141 33.76 19.26 -26.90
C PRO A 141 33.87 19.77 -28.34
#